data_AF-A0A658NND3-F1
#
_entry.id   AF-A0A658NND3-F1
#
_cell.length_a   1.000
_cell.length_b   1.000
_cell.length_c   1.000
_cell.angle_alpha   90.00
_cell.angle_beta   90.00
_cell.angle_gamma   90.00
#
_symmetry.space_group_name_H-M   'P 1'
#
loop_
_entity.id
_entity.type
_entity.pdbx_description
1 polymer ?
#
loop_
_entity_poly.entity_id
_entity_poly.type
_entity_poly.pdbx_seq_one_letter_code
_entity_poly.pdbx_strand_id
1 'polypeptide(L)' 'MPCSIPRRVALTALLLLALPAARAEEVVAAVAANFAGPMQQIAAGFEKGTGHKALVSTGATGKFY' A
#
# COMPACT_ATOMS: atom_id res chain seq x y z
N MET A 1 34.61 -10.81 29.55
CA MET A 1 34.01 -10.74 28.19
C MET A 1 32.50 -10.73 28.35
N PRO A 2 31.80 -9.60 28.15
CA PRO A 2 30.39 -9.52 28.45
C PRO A 2 29.58 -10.29 27.39
N CYS A 3 28.77 -11.22 27.88
CA CYS A 3 27.83 -12.04 27.13
C CYS A 3 26.72 -11.18 26.50
N SER A 4 27.05 -10.42 25.44
CA SER A 4 26.11 -9.56 24.71
C SER A 4 25.42 -10.27 23.53
N ILE A 5 25.89 -11.47 23.20
CA ILE A 5 25.39 -12.34 22.13
C ILE A 5 23.92 -12.74 22.33
N PRO A 6 23.46 -13.23 23.50
CA PRO A 6 22.06 -13.66 23.65
C PRO A 6 21.09 -12.47 23.54
N ARG A 7 21.49 -11.28 24.01
CA ARG A 7 20.70 -10.06 23.90
C ARG A 7 20.58 -9.58 22.45
N ARG A 8 21.65 -9.68 21.66
CA ARG A 8 21.62 -9.32 20.23
C ARG A 8 20.74 -10.28 19.42
N VAL A 9 20.84 -11.59 19.69
CA VAL A 9 20.02 -12.63 19.05
C VAL A 9 18.54 -12.45 19.39
N ALA A 10 18.22 -12.17 20.65
CA ALA A 10 16.84 -11.90 21.08
C ALA A 10 16.25 -10.66 20.38
N LEU A 11 17.03 -9.58 20.25
CA LEU A 11 16.59 -8.37 19.54
C LEU A 11 16.37 -8.62 18.03
N THR A 12 17.24 -9.40 17.38
CA THR A 12 17.09 -9.70 15.95
C THR A 12 15.89 -10.60 15.71
N ALA A 13 15.67 -11.61 16.56
CA ALA A 13 14.48 -12.45 16.49
C ALA A 13 13.20 -11.63 16.68
N LEU A 14 13.17 -10.70 17.63
CA LEU A 14 12.01 -9.83 17.85
C LEU A 14 11.73 -8.91 16.66
N LEU A 15 12.76 -8.36 16.02
CA LEU A 15 12.60 -7.56 14.79
C LEU A 15 12.08 -8.40 13.62
N LEU A 16 12.55 -9.65 13.48
CA LEU A 16 12.12 -10.54 12.40
C LEU A 16 10.64 -10.94 12.54
N LEU A 17 10.12 -11.08 13.76
CA LEU A 17 8.70 -11.33 14.00
C LEU A 17 7.78 -10.14 13.63
N ALA A 18 8.31 -8.92 13.53
CA ALA A 18 7.55 -7.73 13.18
C ALA A 18 7.38 -7.52 11.66
N LEU A 19 8.00 -8.35 10.82
CA LEU A 19 8.03 -8.19 9.35
C LEU A 19 6.69 -8.38 8.60
N PRO A 20 5.68 -9.17 9.03
CA PRO A 20 4.54 -9.47 8.15
C PRO A 20 3.35 -8.47 8.17
N ALA A 21 3.48 -7.27 8.75
CA ALA A 21 2.34 -6.36 8.89
C ALA A 21 2.23 -5.26 7.80
N ALA A 22 3.02 -5.31 6.72
CA ALA A 22 2.86 -4.39 5.60
C ALA A 22 1.68 -4.80 4.70
N ARG A 23 0.46 -4.52 5.16
CA ARG A 23 -0.77 -4.69 4.36
C ARG A 23 -0.98 -3.44 3.52
N ALA A 24 -0.62 -3.50 2.24
CA ALA A 24 -0.98 -2.48 1.27
C ALA A 24 -2.48 -2.60 0.94
N GLU A 25 -3.37 -2.23 1.86
CA GLU A 25 -4.83 -2.36 1.66
C GLU A 25 -5.38 -1.42 0.57
N GLU A 26 -4.77 -0.25 0.41
CA GLU A 26 -5.31 0.83 -0.41
C GLU A 26 -4.24 1.39 -1.37
N VAL A 27 -4.61 1.50 -2.65
CA VAL A 27 -3.78 2.10 -3.70
C VAL A 27 -4.43 3.39 -4.15
N VAL A 28 -3.72 4.51 -4.04
CA VAL A 28 -4.23 5.82 -4.45
C VAL A 28 -3.88 6.08 -5.93
N ALA A 29 -4.88 6.37 -6.75
CA ALA A 29 -4.73 6.67 -8.16
C ALA A 29 -5.38 8.03 -8.50
N ALA A 30 -4.58 8.97 -8.99
CA ALA A 30 -5.09 10.23 -9.52
C ALA A 30 -5.38 10.11 -11.01
N VAL A 31 -6.60 10.43 -11.42
CA VAL A 31 -7.06 10.26 -12.81
C VAL A 31 -7.67 11.57 -13.32
N ALA A 32 -7.44 11.89 -14.59
CA ALA A 32 -8.08 13.04 -15.20
C ALA A 32 -9.60 12.84 -15.25
N ALA A 33 -10.36 13.92 -15.04
CA ALA A 33 -11.83 13.88 -14.97
C ALA A 33 -12.49 13.22 -16.19
N ASN A 34 -11.89 13.37 -17.37
CA ASN A 34 -12.37 12.77 -18.62
C ASN A 34 -12.36 11.23 -18.62
N PHE A 35 -11.62 10.60 -17.70
CA PHE A 35 -11.46 9.15 -17.59
C PHE A 35 -12.07 8.56 -16.31
N ALA A 36 -12.92 9.32 -15.59
CA ALA A 36 -13.56 8.85 -14.37
C ALA A 36 -14.37 7.55 -14.59
N GLY A 37 -15.19 7.50 -15.66
CA GLY A 37 -16.00 6.33 -16.00
C GLY A 37 -15.17 5.06 -16.29
N PRO A 38 -14.19 5.12 -17.22
CA PRO A 38 -13.27 4.01 -17.44
C PRO A 38 -12.52 3.58 -16.17
N MET A 39 -12.08 4.53 -15.34
CA MET A 39 -11.33 4.20 -14.13
C MET A 39 -12.16 3.44 -13.09
N GLN A 40 -13.47 3.69 -13.00
CA GLN A 40 -14.36 2.92 -12.12
C GLN A 40 -14.41 1.43 -12.50
N GLN A 41 -14.43 1.13 -13.79
CA GLN A 41 -14.43 -0.26 -14.27
C GLN A 41 -13.09 -0.95 -13.96
N ILE A 42 -11.99 -0.22 -14.13
CA ILE A 42 -10.64 -0.71 -13.80
C ILE A 42 -10.51 -0.95 -12.30
N ALA A 43 -11.02 -0.04 -11.46
CA ALA A 43 -10.99 -0.17 -10.01
C ALA A 43 -11.71 -1.45 -9.53
N ALA A 44 -12.88 -1.75 -10.08
CA ALA A 44 -13.61 -2.98 -9.77
C ALA A 44 -12.84 -4.24 -10.21
N GLY A 45 -12.20 -4.21 -11.38
CA GLY A 45 -11.34 -5.29 -11.85
C GLY A 45 -10.08 -5.47 -10.99
N PHE A 46 -9.48 -4.36 -10.56
CA PHE A 46 -8.31 -4.33 -9.69
C PHE A 46 -8.62 -4.92 -8.31
N GLU A 47 -9.72 -4.51 -7.69
CA GLU A 47 -10.16 -5.05 -6.40
C GLU A 47 -10.43 -6.56 -6.49
N LYS A 48 -11.07 -7.02 -7.57
CA LYS A 48 -11.30 -8.45 -7.80
C LYS A 48 -10.01 -9.24 -8.03
N GLY A 49 -9.03 -8.66 -8.73
CA GLY A 49 -7.77 -9.34 -9.09
C GLY A 49 -6.73 -9.35 -7.97
N THR A 50 -6.76 -8.35 -7.09
CA THR A 50 -5.72 -8.14 -6.07
C THR A 50 -6.23 -8.24 -4.63
N GLY A 51 -7.54 -8.07 -4.42
CA GLY A 51 -8.13 -7.89 -3.09
C GLY A 51 -7.84 -6.51 -2.47
N HIS A 52 -7.17 -5.61 -3.20
CA HIS A 52 -6.82 -4.27 -2.74
C HIS A 52 -7.76 -3.22 -3.31
N LYS A 53 -8.11 -2.22 -2.50
CA LYS A 53 -9.01 -1.14 -2.93
C LYS A 53 -8.23 -0.07 -3.67
N ALA A 54 -8.73 0.36 -4.81
CA ALA A 54 -8.20 1.52 -5.53
C ALA A 54 -8.98 2.78 -5.12
N LEU A 55 -8.33 3.67 -4.38
CA LEU A 55 -8.86 5.01 -4.08
C LEU A 55 -8.58 5.93 -5.27
N VAL A 56 -9.63 6.25 -6.01
CA VAL A 56 -9.52 7.08 -7.22
C VAL A 56 -9.86 8.53 -6.90
N SER A 57 -8.92 9.44 -7.12
CA SER A 57 -9.16 10.88 -7.08
C SER A 57 -9.22 11.43 -8.51
N THR A 58 -10.30 12.11 -8.86
CA THR A 58 -10.49 12.66 -10.21
C THR A 58 -10.33 14.18 -10.20
N GLY A 59 -9.50 14.72 -11.09
CA GLY A 59 -9.29 16.16 -11.24
C GLY A 59 -9.19 16.61 -12.69
N ALA A 60 -9.45 17.89 -12.98
CA ALA A 60 -9.05 18.47 -14.26
C ALA A 60 -7.51 18.45 -14.33
N THR A 61 -6.92 18.17 -15.50
CA THR A 61 -5.46 18.05 -15.72
C THR A 61 -4.64 19.32 -15.42
N GLY A 62 -5.22 20.33 -14.75
CA GLY A 62 -4.58 21.56 -14.29
C GLY A 62 -4.91 21.98 -12.84
N LYS A 63 -5.53 21.13 -12.01
CA LYS A 63 -5.77 21.41 -10.58
C LYS A 63 -5.22 20.33 -9.65
N PHE A 64 -3.97 19.93 -9.89
CA PHE A 64 -3.14 19.40 -8.82
C PHE A 64 -2.61 20.59 -8.00
N TYR A 65 -3.45 21.13 -7.12
CA TYR A 65 -3.10 21.99 -5.99
C TYR A 65 -3.85 21.48 -4.77
#